data_AF-A0A166FG60-F1
#
_entry.id   AF-A0A166FG60-F1
#
_cell.length_a   1.000
_cell.length_b   1.000
_cell.length_c   1.000
_cell.angle_alpha   90.00
_cell.angle_beta   90.00
_cell.angle_gamma   90.00
#
_symmetry.space_group_name_H-M   'P 1'
#
loop_
_entity.id
_entity.type
_entity.pdbx_description
1 polymer ?
#
loop_
_entity_poly.entity_id
_entity_poly.type
_entity_poly.pdbx_seq_one_letter_code
_entity_poly.pdbx_strand_id
1 'polypeptide(L)'
;FQGGLILTSTATLVTTSPPRADIIDYTTRAPYGCLFISFGIIIGGIVVGCAVLFVLSSVSAKWTRDTYAATRLRIWAMLMLLAYPFSSIAVGTICNVMGARSLLRLYPI
;
A
#
# COMPACT_ATOMS: atom_id res chain seq x y z
N PHE A 1 8.87 24.34 5.07
CA PHE A 1 7.54 23.94 4.57
C PHE A 1 7.03 22.58 5.05
N GLN A 2 7.85 21.69 5.65
CA GLN A 2 7.38 20.36 6.09
C GLN A 2 6.49 20.36 7.36
N GLY A 3 6.73 21.26 8.32
CA GLY A 3 5.97 21.30 9.59
C GLY A 3 4.49 21.74 9.44
N GLY A 4 4.19 22.55 8.42
CA GLY A 4 2.82 23.00 8.16
C GLY A 4 1.89 21.86 7.73
N LEU A 5 2.39 20.90 6.95
CA LEU A 5 1.61 19.74 6.52
C LEU A 5 1.24 18.83 7.70
N ILE A 6 2.17 18.65 8.65
CA ILE A 6 1.94 17.83 9.84
C ILE A 6 0.96 18.53 10.78
N LEU A 7 1.11 19.83 11.02
CA LEU A 7 0.20 20.58 11.88
C LEU A 7 -1.21 20.63 11.29
N THR A 8 -1.32 20.89 9.98
CA THR A 8 -2.60 20.90 9.27
C THR A 8 -3.24 19.52 9.28
N SER A 9 -2.51 18.43 8.99
CA SER A 9 -3.11 17.08 9.04
C SER A 9 -3.56 16.69 10.44
N THR A 10 -2.78 17.05 11.47
CA THR A 10 -3.14 16.81 12.87
C THR A 10 -4.37 17.62 13.27
N ALA A 11 -4.42 18.90 12.90
CA ALA A 11 -5.57 19.76 13.14
C ALA A 11 -6.83 19.20 12.47
N THR A 12 -6.73 18.80 11.20
CA THR A 12 -7.85 18.18 10.47
C THR A 12 -8.33 16.90 11.17
N LEU A 13 -7.43 16.02 11.60
CA LEU A 13 -7.79 14.79 12.32
C LEU A 13 -8.47 15.07 13.67
N VAL A 14 -8.07 16.12 14.38
CA VAL A 14 -8.66 16.50 15.68
C VAL A 14 -10.01 17.19 15.50
N THR A 15 -10.18 18.01 14.45
CA THR A 15 -11.40 18.81 14.25
C THR A 15 -12.46 18.12 13.39
N THR A 16 -12.10 17.07 12.65
CA THR A 16 -13.07 16.32 11.86
C THR A 16 -14.02 15.57 12.79
N SER A 17 -15.29 15.96 12.74
CA SER A 17 -16.38 15.21 13.37
C SER A 17 -16.26 13.74 12.97
N PRO A 18 -16.33 12.78 13.91
CA PRO A 18 -16.20 11.38 13.58
C PRO A 18 -17.24 11.02 12.52
N PRO A 19 -16.85 10.30 11.44
CA PRO A 19 -17.79 9.84 10.43
C PRO A 19 -19.00 9.18 11.09
N ARG A 20 -20.19 9.40 10.53
CA ARG A 20 -21.43 8.83 11.08
C ARG A 20 -21.22 7.33 11.30
N ALA A 21 -21.57 6.84 12.49
CA ALA A 21 -21.49 5.42 12.84
C ALA A 21 -22.28 4.52 11.89
N ASP A 22 -23.20 5.11 11.13
CA ASP A 22 -23.98 4.52 10.05
C ASP A 22 -23.15 4.13 8.81
N ILE A 23 -21.95 4.71 8.63
CA ILE A 23 -21.09 4.50 7.46
C ILE A 23 -20.01 3.46 7.78
N ILE A 24 -19.41 3.54 8.98
CA ILE A 24 -18.43 2.56 9.47
C ILE A 24 -18.73 2.31 10.95
N ASP A 25 -19.19 1.10 11.26
CA ASP A 25 -19.28 0.64 12.64
C ASP A 25 -17.88 0.41 13.22
N TYR A 26 -17.49 1.35 14.09
CA TYR A 26 -16.20 1.35 14.78
C TYR A 26 -16.07 0.27 15.87
N THR A 27 -17.15 -0.45 16.19
CA THR A 27 -17.13 -1.52 17.20
C THR A 27 -16.77 -2.89 16.59
N THR A 28 -16.91 -3.04 15.27
CA THR A 28 -16.62 -4.29 14.59
C THR A 28 -15.12 -4.43 14.25
N ARG A 29 -14.51 -5.57 14.65
CA ARG A 29 -13.06 -5.82 14.50
C ARG A 29 -12.60 -6.13 13.07
N ALA A 30 -13.48 -6.70 12.26
CA ALA A 30 -13.18 -7.15 10.89
C ALA A 30 -12.71 -6.03 9.92
N PRO A 31 -13.39 -4.87 9.80
CA PRO A 31 -12.96 -3.79 8.91
C PRO A 31 -11.61 -3.20 9.35
N TYR A 32 -11.36 -3.10 10.66
CA TYR A 32 -10.08 -2.65 11.20
C TYR A 32 -8.92 -3.58 10.82
N GLY A 33 -9.11 -4.90 10.94
CA GLY A 33 -8.11 -5.88 10.53
C GLY A 33 -7.75 -5.75 9.05
N CYS A 34 -8.75 -5.63 8.16
CA CYS A 34 -8.52 -5.45 6.73
C CYS A 34 -7.77 -4.15 6.42
N LEU A 35 -8.08 -3.06 7.14
CA LEU A 35 -7.41 -1.76 6.97
C LEU A 35 -5.93 -1.86 7.33
N PHE A 36 -5.59 -2.46 8.49
CA PHE A 36 -4.19 -2.66 8.88
C PHE A 36 -3.42 -3.56 7.91
N ILE A 37 -4.06 -4.63 7.42
CA ILE A 37 -3.44 -5.51 6.41
C ILE A 37 -3.19 -4.76 5.11
N SER A 38 -4.19 -4.02 4.61
CA SER A 38 -4.07 -3.21 3.40
C SER A 38 -2.96 -2.16 3.53
N PHE A 39 -2.92 -1.47 4.66
CA PHE A 39 -1.88 -0.48 4.97
C PHE A 39 -0.48 -1.10 5.00
N GLY A 40 -0.33 -2.26 5.67
CA GLY A 40 0.94 -2.99 5.71
C GLY A 40 1.42 -3.43 4.33
N ILE A 41 0.51 -3.93 3.48
CA ILE A 41 0.82 -4.36 2.11
C ILE A 41 1.27 -3.16 1.26
N ILE A 42 0.57 -2.02 1.36
CA ILE A 42 0.92 -0.81 0.61
C ILE A 42 2.28 -0.26 1.05
N ILE A 43 2.55 -0.19 2.36
CA ILE A 43 3.86 0.22 2.87
C ILE A 43 4.96 -0.74 2.41
N GLY A 44 4.73 -2.05 2.48
CA GLY A 44 5.66 -3.05 1.97
C GLY A 44 5.96 -2.86 0.49
N GLY A 45 4.92 -2.58 -0.31
CA GLY A 45 5.04 -2.23 -1.73
C GLY A 45 5.93 -1.03 -1.99
N ILE A 46 5.72 0.06 -1.24
CA ILE A 46 6.51 1.29 -1.35
C ILE A 46 7.97 1.03 -0.98
N VAL A 47 8.24 0.35 0.13
CA VAL A 47 9.61 0.06 0.60
C VAL A 47 10.37 -0.77 -0.43
N VAL A 48 9.76 -1.83 -0.95
CA VAL A 48 10.38 -2.68 -1.98
C VAL A 48 10.60 -1.89 -3.27
N GLY A 49 9.61 -1.12 -3.73
CA GLY A 49 9.74 -0.28 -4.92
C GLY A 49 10.88 0.75 -4.80
N CYS A 50 10.97 1.44 -3.66
CA CYS A 50 12.05 2.38 -3.38
C CYS A 50 13.42 1.69 -3.34
N ALA A 51 13.53 0.53 -2.70
CA ALA A 51 14.78 -0.23 -2.65
C ALA A 51 15.25 -0.67 -4.04
N VAL A 52 14.34 -1.15 -4.89
CA VAL A 52 14.63 -1.55 -6.27
C VAL A 52 15.09 -0.35 -7.10
N LEU A 53 14.40 0.78 -7.01
CA LEU A 53 14.78 2.01 -7.72
C LEU A 53 16.13 2.56 -7.24
N PHE A 54 16.41 2.50 -5.95
CA PHE A 54 17.68 2.92 -5.36
C PHE A 54 18.84 2.05 -5.83
N VAL A 55 18.65 0.72 -5.86
CA VAL A 55 19.66 -0.19 -6.41
C VAL A 55 19.87 0.13 -7.89
N LEU A 56 18.80 0.27 -8.67
CA LEU A 56 18.88 0.52 -10.11
C LEU A 56 19.57 1.85 -10.43
N SER A 57 19.37 2.90 -9.62
CA SER A 57 20.05 4.18 -9.79
C SER A 57 21.53 4.15 -9.39
N SER A 58 21.92 3.22 -8.53
CA SER A 58 23.29 3.08 -8.03
C SER A 58 24.20 2.29 -8.97
N VAL A 59 23.64 1.55 -9.95
CA VAL A 59 24.44 0.71 -10.87
C VAL A 59 24.40 1.19 -12.31
N SER A 60 25.53 0.99 -13.02
CA SER A 60 25.65 1.37 -14.42
C SER A 60 24.75 0.52 -15.33
N ALA A 61 24.17 1.13 -16.36
CA ALA A 61 23.31 0.44 -17.32
C ALA A 61 24.00 -0.76 -17.99
N LYS A 62 25.33 -0.67 -18.22
CA LYS A 62 26.12 -1.77 -18.78
C LYS A 62 26.18 -2.97 -17.83
N TRP A 63 26.50 -2.72 -16.57
CA TRP A 63 26.54 -3.77 -15.55
C TRP A 63 25.17 -4.42 -15.33
N THR A 64 24.10 -3.61 -15.31
CA THR A 64 22.72 -4.08 -15.17
C THR A 64 22.35 -4.99 -16.35
N ARG A 65 22.68 -4.60 -17.59
CA ARG A 65 22.45 -5.44 -18.77
C ARG A 65 23.21 -6.76 -18.65
N ASP A 66 24.50 -6.73 -18.37
CA ASP A 66 25.33 -7.95 -18.36
C ASP A 66 24.91 -8.90 -17.22
N THR A 67 24.49 -8.37 -16.06
CA THR A 67 24.13 -9.16 -14.88
C THR A 67 22.70 -9.69 -14.93
N TYR A 68 21.73 -8.85 -15.30
CA TYR A 68 20.31 -9.22 -15.32
C TYR A 68 19.90 -9.90 -16.63
N ALA A 69 20.54 -9.61 -17.77
CA ALA A 69 20.25 -10.29 -19.03
C ALA A 69 20.96 -11.64 -19.20
N ALA A 70 21.82 -12.03 -18.24
CA ALA A 70 22.53 -13.32 -18.27
C ALA A 70 21.57 -14.54 -18.29
N THR A 71 20.39 -14.43 -17.67
CA THR A 71 19.38 -15.50 -17.67
C THR A 71 17.98 -14.93 -17.75
N ARG A 72 17.08 -15.61 -18.47
CA ARG A 72 15.68 -15.19 -18.61
C ARG A 72 14.97 -15.07 -17.25
N LEU A 73 15.31 -15.93 -16.28
CA LEU A 73 14.72 -15.92 -14.94
C LEU A 73 15.03 -14.61 -14.18
N ARG A 74 16.24 -14.06 -14.31
CA ARG A 74 16.61 -12.79 -13.65
C ARG A 74 15.83 -11.61 -14.22
N ILE A 75 15.57 -11.63 -15.53
CA ILE A 75 14.73 -10.61 -16.19
C ILE A 75 13.31 -10.66 -15.62
N TRP A 76 12.70 -11.85 -15.56
CA TRP A 76 11.37 -12.03 -14.98
C TRP A 76 11.32 -11.62 -13.50
N ALA A 77 12.34 -11.97 -12.71
CA ALA A 77 12.42 -11.57 -11.32
C ALA A 77 12.49 -10.04 -11.13
N MET A 78 13.29 -9.35 -11.94
CA MET A 78 13.40 -7.89 -11.90
C MET A 78 12.09 -7.21 -12.33
N LEU A 79 11.42 -7.73 -13.35
CA LEU A 79 10.11 -7.25 -13.79
C LEU A 79 9.03 -7.47 -12.71
N MET A 80 9.05 -8.62 -12.03
CA MET A 80 8.14 -8.89 -10.91
C MET A 80 8.38 -7.94 -9.73
N LEU A 81 9.65 -7.67 -9.38
CA LEU A 81 10.02 -6.70 -8.35
C LEU A 81 9.57 -5.28 -8.70
N LEU A 82 9.68 -4.89 -9.97
CA LEU A 82 9.23 -3.58 -10.44
C LEU A 82 7.70 -3.47 -10.48
N ALA A 83 7.01 -4.58 -10.76
CA ALA A 83 5.55 -4.66 -10.73
C ALA A 83 4.97 -4.74 -9.30
N TYR A 84 5.78 -5.12 -8.31
CA TYR A 84 5.39 -5.30 -6.91
C TYR A 84 4.63 -4.13 -6.27
N PRO A 85 5.06 -2.84 -6.39
CA PRO A 85 4.28 -1.73 -5.84
C PRO A 85 2.87 -1.67 -6.45
N PHE A 86 2.70 -1.95 -7.74
CA PHE A 86 1.39 -1.94 -8.39
C PHE A 86 0.50 -3.11 -7.94
N SER A 87 1.07 -4.32 -7.83
CA SER A 87 0.32 -5.47 -7.32
C SER A 87 -0.06 -5.29 -5.85
N SER A 88 0.79 -4.65 -5.04
CA SER A 88 0.48 -4.34 -3.65
C SER A 88 -0.75 -3.43 -3.50
N ILE A 89 -0.92 -2.44 -4.38
CA ILE A 89 -2.10 -1.56 -4.41
C ILE A 89 -3.36 -2.36 -4.75
N ALA A 90 -3.28 -3.24 -5.75
CA ALA A 90 -4.39 -4.10 -6.13
C ALA A 90 -4.83 -5.00 -4.97
N VAL A 91 -3.89 -5.68 -4.32
CA VAL A 91 -4.16 -6.56 -3.17
C VAL A 91 -4.72 -5.77 -1.99
N GLY A 92 -4.14 -4.60 -1.68
CA GLY A 92 -4.64 -3.72 -0.61
C GLY A 92 -6.06 -3.22 -0.87
N THR A 93 -6.39 -2.93 -2.12
CA THR A 93 -7.75 -2.52 -2.53
C THR A 93 -8.75 -3.67 -2.36
N ILE A 94 -8.40 -4.88 -2.78
CA ILE A 94 -9.24 -6.08 -2.60
C ILE A 94 -9.49 -6.33 -1.12
N CYS A 95 -8.45 -6.24 -0.28
CA CYS A 95 -8.57 -6.42 1.16
C CYS A 95 -9.55 -5.42 1.78
N ASN A 96 -9.48 -4.14 1.38
CA ASN A 96 -10.41 -3.11 1.85
C ASN A 96 -11.85 -3.35 1.38
N VAL A 97 -12.05 -3.80 0.13
CA VAL A 97 -13.39 -4.15 -0.38
C VAL A 97 -13.98 -5.34 0.39
N MET A 98 -13.16 -6.33 0.76
CA MET A 98 -13.60 -7.44 1.61
C MET A 98 -14.00 -6.96 3.00
N GLY A 99 -13.21 -6.06 3.61
CA GLY A 99 -13.54 -5.42 4.88
C GLY A 99 -14.88 -4.67 4.82
N ALA A 100 -15.09 -3.86 3.79
CA ALA A 100 -16.35 -3.14 3.58
C ALA A 100 -17.55 -4.08 3.40
N ARG A 101 -17.39 -5.17 2.63
CA ARG A 101 -18.46 -6.18 2.46
C ARG A 101 -18.77 -6.93 3.75
N SER A 102 -17.78 -7.18 4.60
CA SER A 102 -18.00 -7.83 5.90
C SER A 102 -18.86 -6.97 6.83
N LEU A 103 -18.72 -5.65 6.74
CA LEU A 103 -19.50 -4.68 7.50
C LEU A 103 -20.96 -4.65 7.04
N LEU A 104 -21.21 -4.63 5.73
CA LEU A 104 -22.57 -4.65 5.15
C LEU A 104 -23.35 -5.95 5.47
N ARG A 105 -22.66 -7.07 5.72
CA ARG A 105 -23.32 -8.32 6.13
C ARG A 105 -23.83 -8.29 7.58
N LEU A 106 -23.19 -7.52 8.45
CA LEU A 106 -23.56 -7.43 9.88
C LEU A 106 -24.69 -6.42 10.13
N TYR A 107 -24.78 -5.39 9.28
CA TYR A 107 -25.83 -4.37 9.32
C TYR A 107 -26.51 -4.27 7.95
N PRO A 108 -27.44 -5.19 7.62
CA PRO A 108 -28.25 -5.07 6.42
C PRO A 108 -29.23 -3.90 6.64
N ILE A 109 -29.07 -2.86 5.83
CA ILE A 109 -29.98 -1.71 5.73
C ILE A 109 -31.27 -2.13 5.02
#